data_AF-A0A7N6AE86-F1
#
_entry.id   AF-A0A7N6AE86-F1
#
_cell.length_a   1.000
_cell.length_b   1.000
_cell.length_c   1.000
_cell.angle_alpha   90.00
_cell.angle_beta   90.00
_cell.angle_gamma   90.00
#
_symmetry.space_group_name_H-M   'P 1'
#
loop_
_entity.id
_entity.type
_entity.pdbx_description
1 polymer ?
#
loop_
_entity_poly.entity_id
_entity_poly.type
_entity_poly.pdbx_seq_one_letter_code
_entity_poly.pdbx_strand_id
1 'polypeptide(L)'
;MHLLFILVTIVTTTQQLISFQLGPVTSSLIQAKHTSAVGQSESVNFTLRATFTGHGCHVEGSSVSASWYSLFDNGTNYCNLYNIIQGSGLSKAPGFTEFTNEWLCLGYKRSMCN
;
A
#
# COMPACT_ATOMS: atom_id res chain seq x y z
N MET A 1 5.11 -10.72 -23.23
CA MET A 1 4.86 -9.79 -22.10
C MET A 1 3.42 -9.98 -21.65
N HIS A 2 3.18 -10.89 -20.71
CA HIS A 2 1.85 -11.04 -20.12
C HIS A 2 1.70 -9.94 -19.05
N LEU A 3 1.00 -8.85 -19.39
CA LEU A 3 0.54 -7.92 -18.37
C LEU A 3 -0.48 -8.68 -17.51
N LEU A 4 -0.05 -9.12 -16.33
CA LEU A 4 -0.97 -9.53 -15.29
C LEU A 4 -1.65 -8.25 -14.80
N PHE A 5 -2.78 -7.89 -15.41
CA PHE A 5 -3.71 -6.96 -14.81
C PHE A 5 -4.24 -7.66 -13.56
N ILE A 6 -3.64 -7.39 -12.40
CA ILE A 6 -4.30 -7.70 -11.14
C ILE A 6 -5.51 -6.77 -11.12
N LEU A 7 -6.65 -7.27 -11.62
CA LEU A 7 -7.97 -6.71 -11.36
C LEU A 7 -8.19 -6.88 -9.85
N VAL A 8 -7.62 -5.98 -9.05
CA VAL A 8 -8.03 -5.80 -7.67
C VAL A 8 -9.42 -5.17 -7.75
N THR A 9 -10.45 -6.00 -7.87
CA THR A 9 -11.82 -5.58 -7.60
C THR A 9 -11.89 -5.24 -6.11
N ILE A 10 -11.66 -3.98 -5.77
CA ILE A 10 -11.96 -3.46 -4.44
C ILE A 10 -13.49 -3.42 -4.36
N VAL A 11 -14.09 -4.48 -3.82
CA VAL A 11 -15.52 -4.49 -3.47
C VAL A 11 -15.68 -3.52 -2.31
N THR A 12 -16.16 -2.31 -2.60
CA THR A 12 -16.52 -1.33 -1.57
C THR A 12 -17.89 -1.72 -1.01
N THR A 13 -17.91 -2.49 0.08
CA THR A 13 -19.13 -2.72 0.85
C THR A 13 -19.55 -1.39 1.48
N THR A 14 -20.76 -0.92 1.16
CA THR A 14 -21.27 0.43 1.45
C THR A 14 -21.64 0.68 2.93
N GLN A 15 -20.77 0.31 3.89
CA GLN A 15 -20.98 0.59 5.33
C GLN A 15 -19.71 0.93 6.14
N GLN A 16 -18.55 1.21 5.52
CA GLN A 16 -17.34 1.58 6.29
C GLN A 16 -16.91 3.04 6.06
N LEU A 17 -16.63 3.73 7.17
CA LEU A 17 -16.03 5.08 7.23
C LEU A 17 -14.58 5.11 6.69
N ILE A 18 -14.03 3.96 6.28
CA ILE A 18 -12.68 3.79 5.73
C ILE A 18 -12.81 3.56 4.22
N SER A 19 -12.03 4.28 3.41
CA SER A 19 -12.07 4.12 1.95
C SER A 19 -10.71 4.27 1.30
N PHE A 20 -10.50 3.52 0.20
CA PHE A 20 -9.41 3.72 -0.74
C PHE A 20 -9.99 4.20 -2.07
N GLN A 21 -9.53 5.34 -2.55
CA GLN A 21 -9.90 5.91 -3.84
C GLN A 21 -8.72 5.80 -4.79
N LEU A 22 -8.89 5.08 -5.90
CA LEU A 22 -7.85 4.90 -6.91
C LEU A 22 -7.64 6.21 -7.67
N GLY A 23 -6.37 6.63 -7.79
CA GLY A 23 -5.92 7.74 -8.62
C GLY A 23 -5.34 7.24 -9.94
N PRO A 24 -4.37 7.96 -10.54
CA PRO A 24 -3.71 7.54 -11.76
C PRO A 24 -3.04 6.16 -11.62
N VAL A 25 -3.22 5.34 -12.65
CA VAL A 25 -2.57 4.04 -12.80
C VAL A 25 -1.87 3.97 -14.15
N THR A 26 -0.59 3.62 -14.13
CA THR A 26 0.26 3.38 -15.29
C THR A 26 0.98 2.04 -15.15
N SER A 27 1.80 1.67 -16.13
CA SER A 27 2.63 0.46 -16.05
C SER A 27 3.72 0.53 -14.97
N SER A 28 4.03 1.72 -14.45
CA SER A 28 5.10 1.95 -13.47
C SER A 28 4.64 2.60 -12.18
N LEU A 29 3.38 3.02 -12.08
CA LEU A 29 2.87 3.78 -10.94
C LEU A 29 1.40 3.48 -10.67
N ILE A 30 1.05 3.23 -9.41
CA ILE A 30 -0.32 3.20 -8.91
C ILE A 30 -0.41 4.23 -7.80
N GLN A 31 -1.36 5.16 -7.92
CA GLN A 31 -1.65 6.13 -6.87
C GLN A 31 -3.05 5.86 -6.31
N ALA A 32 -3.20 6.05 -5.00
CA ALA A 32 -4.46 5.95 -4.31
C ALA A 32 -4.51 6.93 -3.15
N LYS A 33 -5.73 7.26 -2.71
CA LYS A 33 -5.99 8.06 -1.53
C LYS A 33 -6.73 7.20 -0.51
N HIS A 34 -6.14 7.04 0.67
CA HIS A 34 -6.79 6.45 1.81
C HIS A 34 -7.50 7.54 2.61
N THR A 35 -8.67 7.21 3.15
CA THR A 35 -9.37 8.03 4.14
C THR A 35 -9.76 7.11 5.29
N SER A 36 -9.24 7.40 6.48
CA SER A 36 -9.54 6.64 7.70
C SER A 36 -10.92 6.97 8.26
N ALA A 37 -11.38 6.17 9.23
CA ALA A 37 -12.69 6.34 9.87
C ALA A 37 -12.89 7.70 10.56
N VAL A 38 -11.78 8.36 10.92
CA VAL A 38 -11.78 9.67 11.59
C VAL A 38 -11.56 10.83 10.60
N GLY A 39 -11.60 10.55 9.28
CA GLY A 39 -11.48 11.56 8.23
C GLY A 39 -10.03 11.99 7.92
N GLN A 40 -9.02 11.36 8.53
CA GLN A 40 -7.63 11.56 8.13
C GLN A 40 -7.42 10.96 6.74
N SER A 41 -6.62 11.65 5.92
CA SER A 41 -6.36 11.21 4.57
C SER A 41 -4.88 11.09 4.27
N GLU A 42 -4.54 9.97 3.65
CA GLU A 42 -3.18 9.61 3.29
C GLU A 42 -3.09 9.33 1.80
N SER A 43 -2.01 9.80 1.17
CA SER A 43 -1.63 9.43 -0.19
C SER A 43 -0.87 8.12 -0.15
N VAL A 44 -1.32 7.13 -0.91
CA VAL A 44 -0.69 5.82 -1.03
C VAL A 44 -0.19 5.65 -2.46
N ASN A 45 1.10 5.36 -2.63
CA ASN A 45 1.72 5.21 -3.94
C ASN A 45 2.51 3.91 -4.03
N PHE A 46 2.40 3.22 -5.15
CA PHE A 46 3.22 2.07 -5.50
C PHE A 46 3.96 2.33 -6.80
N THR A 47 5.29 2.27 -6.76
CA THR A 47 6.13 2.32 -7.94
C THR A 47 6.51 0.91 -8.34
N LEU A 48 6.27 0.56 -9.61
CA LEU A 48 6.52 -0.76 -10.15
C LEU A 48 7.73 -0.73 -11.07
N ARG A 49 8.71 -1.59 -10.80
CA ARG A 49 9.92 -1.74 -11.61
C ARG A 49 10.06 -3.20 -12.03
N ALA A 50 10.37 -3.42 -13.30
CA ALA A 50 10.75 -4.75 -13.75
C ALA A 50 12.05 -5.18 -13.07
N THR A 51 12.12 -6.43 -12.64
CA THR A 51 13.40 -7.03 -12.21
C THR A 51 14.28 -7.31 -13.41
N PHE A 52 15.60 -7.36 -13.22
CA PHE A 52 16.58 -7.57 -14.30
C PHE A 52 16.31 -8.85 -15.12
N THR A 53 15.74 -9.88 -14.50
CA THR A 53 15.41 -11.16 -15.16
C THR A 53 14.04 -11.13 -15.85
N GLY A 54 13.23 -10.08 -15.70
CA GLY A 54 11.90 -9.95 -16.30
C GLY A 54 10.83 -10.87 -15.73
N HIS A 55 11.17 -11.74 -14.76
CA HIS A 55 10.28 -12.74 -14.16
C HIS A 55 9.59 -12.25 -12.88
N GLY A 56 9.89 -11.03 -12.42
CA GLY A 56 9.29 -10.46 -11.22
C GLY A 56 9.14 -8.94 -11.29
N CYS A 57 8.36 -8.41 -10.36
CA CYS A 57 8.15 -6.98 -10.18
C CYS A 57 8.71 -6.55 -8.82
N HIS A 58 9.60 -5.57 -8.84
CA HIS A 58 9.98 -4.85 -7.63
C HIS A 58 8.97 -3.73 -7.39
N VAL A 59 8.34 -3.74 -6.23
CA VAL A 59 7.33 -2.75 -5.85
C VAL A 59 7.83 -1.95 -4.67
N GLU A 60 7.89 -0.64 -4.82
CA GLU A 60 8.17 0.30 -3.74
C GLU A 60 6.86 0.98 -3.34
N GLY A 61 6.44 0.77 -2.09
CA GLY A 61 5.21 1.35 -1.53
C GLY A 61 5.49 2.50 -0.58
N SER A 62 4.69 3.57 -0.64
CA SER A 62 4.70 4.65 0.34
C SER A 62 3.27 5.04 0.73
N SER A 63 3.07 5.35 2.01
CA SER A 63 1.87 5.98 2.55
C SER A 63 2.28 7.24 3.28
N VAL A 64 1.67 8.38 2.95
CA VAL A 64 2.03 9.68 3.51
C VAL A 64 0.75 10.46 3.83
N SER A 65 0.61 10.91 5.07
CA SER A 65 -0.52 11.74 5.49
C SER A 65 -0.52 13.13 4.83
N ALA A 66 -1.71 13.63 4.46
CA ALA A 66 -1.87 14.94 3.83
C ALA A 66 -1.50 16.12 4.75
N SER A 67 -1.60 15.91 6.07
CA SER A 67 -1.13 16.84 7.11
C SER A 67 0.09 16.27 7.83
N TRP A 68 1.02 17.15 8.22
CA TRP A 68 2.12 16.80 9.12
C TRP A 68 1.53 16.39 10.48
N TYR A 69 1.62 15.11 10.83
CA TYR A 69 1.38 14.68 12.21
C TYR A 69 2.28 13.50 12.56
N SER A 70 3.03 13.71 13.64
CA SER A 70 3.83 12.76 14.43
C SER A 70 4.91 11.95 13.69
N LEU A 71 6.16 12.16 14.10
CA LEU A 71 7.26 11.18 13.93
C LEU A 71 6.90 9.78 14.47
N PHE A 72 5.82 9.69 15.26
CA PHE A 72 5.26 8.47 15.84
C PHE A 72 3.74 8.43 15.59
N ASP A 73 3.31 8.18 14.36
CA ASP A 73 1.91 7.95 13.97
C ASP A 73 1.43 6.52 14.32
N ASN A 74 2.12 5.85 15.26
CA ASN A 74 1.97 4.44 15.60
C ASN A 74 2.04 3.49 14.39
N GLY A 75 2.78 3.87 13.34
CA GLY A 75 2.93 3.07 12.15
C GLY A 75 1.66 3.00 11.28
N THR A 76 0.76 3.98 11.41
CA THR A 76 -0.46 4.09 10.59
C THR A 76 -0.13 4.02 9.10
N ASN A 77 0.93 4.70 8.68
CA ASN A 77 1.40 4.63 7.29
C ASN A 77 1.85 3.22 6.87
N TYR A 78 2.53 2.48 7.75
CA TYR A 78 2.87 1.09 7.48
C TYR A 78 1.61 0.22 7.40
N CYS A 79 0.66 0.38 8.32
CA CYS A 79 -0.57 -0.41 8.32
C CYS A 79 -1.44 -0.16 7.09
N ASN A 80 -1.47 1.06 6.56
CA ASN A 80 -2.15 1.35 5.30
C ASN A 80 -1.58 0.48 4.16
N LEU A 81 -0.26 0.40 4.04
CA LEU A 81 0.41 -0.43 3.04
C LEU A 81 0.18 -1.92 3.29
N TYR A 82 0.36 -2.36 4.54
CA TYR A 82 0.16 -3.74 4.95
C TYR A 82 -1.26 -4.22 4.61
N ASN A 83 -2.28 -3.44 4.94
CA ASN A 83 -3.68 -3.80 4.71
C ASN A 83 -4.00 -3.94 3.21
N ILE A 84 -3.41 -3.10 2.35
CA ILE A 84 -3.55 -3.25 0.88
C ILE A 84 -2.86 -4.53 0.40
N ILE A 85 -1.62 -4.80 0.85
CA ILE A 85 -0.85 -5.98 0.45
C ILE A 85 -1.58 -7.26 0.88
N GLN A 86 -2.10 -7.31 2.11
CA GLN A 86 -2.88 -8.46 2.58
C GLN A 86 -4.23 -8.57 1.86
N GLY A 87 -4.96 -7.47 1.73
CA GLY A 87 -6.29 -7.44 1.10
C GLY A 87 -6.27 -7.78 -0.39
N SER A 88 -5.18 -7.44 -1.10
CA SER A 88 -4.98 -7.81 -2.50
C SER A 88 -4.55 -9.27 -2.69
N GLY A 89 -4.13 -9.94 -1.63
CA GLY A 89 -3.57 -11.30 -1.69
C GLY A 89 -2.14 -11.35 -2.24
N LEU A 90 -1.49 -10.20 -2.49
CA LEU A 90 -0.11 -10.14 -2.98
C LEU A 90 0.86 -10.85 -2.03
N SER A 91 0.62 -10.79 -0.71
CA SER A 91 1.40 -11.50 0.31
C SER A 91 1.41 -13.03 0.15
N LYS A 92 0.45 -13.59 -0.60
CA LYS A 92 0.32 -15.03 -0.85
C LYS A 92 0.89 -15.44 -2.22
N ALA A 93 1.33 -14.49 -3.04
CA ALA A 93 1.87 -14.78 -4.35
C ALA A 93 3.21 -15.53 -4.24
N PRO A 94 3.48 -16.53 -5.10
CA PRO A 94 4.78 -17.20 -5.11
C PRO A 94 5.93 -16.21 -5.33
N GLY A 95 6.95 -16.28 -4.47
CA GLY A 95 8.11 -15.39 -4.54
C GLY A 95 7.88 -14.00 -3.95
N PHE A 96 6.71 -13.74 -3.33
CA PHE A 96 6.53 -12.52 -2.55
C PHE A 96 7.55 -12.47 -1.41
N THR A 97 8.25 -11.35 -1.31
CA THR A 97 9.18 -11.05 -0.22
C THR A 97 8.98 -9.60 0.16
N GLU A 98 8.64 -9.36 1.43
CA GLU A 98 8.58 -8.02 1.99
C GLU A 98 9.96 -7.60 2.50
N PHE A 99 10.41 -6.42 2.11
CA PHE A 99 11.64 -5.80 2.63
C PHE A 99 11.30 -4.48 3.31
N THR A 100 11.22 -4.51 4.64
CA THR A 100 10.93 -3.33 5.46
C THR A 100 11.66 -3.42 6.80
N ASN A 101 11.83 -2.28 7.46
CA ASN A 101 12.38 -2.17 8.81
C ASN A 101 12.02 -0.80 9.41
N GLU A 102 12.40 -0.56 10.67
CA GLU A 102 12.13 0.70 11.38
C GLU A 102 12.75 1.95 10.75
N TRP A 103 13.78 1.81 9.91
CA TRP A 103 14.38 2.94 9.19
C TRP A 103 13.61 3.27 7.92
N LEU A 104 13.07 2.25 7.24
CA LEU A 104 12.29 2.43 6.01
C LEU A 104 10.85 2.82 6.29
N CYS A 105 10.26 2.27 7.35
CA CYS A 105 8.93 2.60 7.83
C CYS A 105 9.02 2.82 9.35
N LEU A 106 9.11 4.09 9.75
CA LEU A 106 9.12 4.46 11.16
C LEU A 106 7.86 3.92 11.85
N GLY A 107 8.05 3.24 12.98
CA GLY A 107 6.97 2.64 13.73
C GLY A 107 6.66 1.20 13.34
N TYR A 108 7.32 0.62 12.34
CA TYR A 108 7.07 -0.75 11.86
C TYR A 108 6.93 -1.82 12.96
N LYS A 109 7.83 -1.88 13.95
CA LYS A 109 7.76 -2.88 15.05
C LYS A 109 6.79 -2.50 16.16
N ARG A 110 6.27 -1.27 16.14
CA ARG A 110 5.26 -0.76 17.07
C ARG A 110 3.86 -0.72 16.42
N SER A 111 3.78 -0.91 15.12
CA SER A 111 2.54 -0.99 14.35
C SER A 111 1.68 -2.13 14.85
N MET A 112 0.43 -1.82 15.17
CA MET A 112 -0.61 -2.82 15.43
C MET A 112 -1.62 -2.75 14.28
N CYS A 113 -1.31 -3.45 13.20
CA CYS A 113 -2.17 -3.50 12.02
C CYS A 113 -3.26 -4.54 12.22
N ASN A 114 -4.50 -4.18 11.88
CA ASN A 114 -5.69 -5.02 11.99
C ASN A 114 -6.33 -5.25 10.62
#